data_AF-A0A7S1FU83-F1
#
_entry.id   AF-A0A7S1FU83-F1
#
_cell.length_a   1.000
_cell.length_b   1.000
_cell.length_c   1.000
_cell.angle_alpha   90.00
_cell.angle_beta   90.00
_cell.angle_gamma   90.00
#
_symmetry.space_group_name_H-M   'P 1'
#
loop_
_entity.id
_entity.type
_entity.pdbx_description
1 polymer ?
#
loop_
_entity_poly.entity_id
_entity_poly.type
_entity_poly.pdbx_seq_one_letter_code
_entity_poly.pdbx_strand_id
1 'polypeptide(L)'
;GAAVEPPLFPRLTQDLDVLTRLARTLRATRLRAGAVELSETAEEEEAEGAGGGGELKFALDANGMPRAVQPKKEKEIHRTVAELMILANSAVAAFVHARYPLQALLRTHLPPPSPDGFGDLGTAYAAAGLGGGDPTEMAARLGTLG
;
A
#
# COMPACT_ATOMS: atom_id res chain seq x y z
N GLY A 1 10.54 23.79 10.33
CA GLY A 1 9.89 23.43 11.61
C GLY A 1 10.85 23.71 12.74
N ALA A 2 10.36 24.14 13.90
CA ALA A 2 11.21 24.30 15.08
C ALA A 2 11.82 22.94 15.48
N ALA A 3 13.04 22.95 16.01
CA ALA A 3 13.65 21.75 16.56
C ALA A 3 12.83 21.28 17.78
N VAL A 4 12.58 19.97 17.87
CA VAL A 4 11.91 19.39 19.03
C VAL A 4 12.84 19.48 20.23
N GLU A 5 12.31 19.91 21.37
CA GLU A 5 13.11 20.03 22.59
C GLU A 5 13.60 18.64 23.07
N PRO A 6 14.90 18.46 23.36
CA PRO A 6 15.46 17.17 23.78
C PRO A 6 14.74 16.47 24.95
N PRO A 7 14.20 17.18 25.97
CA PRO A 7 13.45 16.55 27.05
C PRO A 7 12.18 15.81 26.60
N LEU A 8 11.63 16.12 25.43
CA LEU A 8 10.43 15.47 24.90
C LEU A 8 10.73 14.14 24.21
N PHE A 9 11.99 13.86 23.86
CA PHE A 9 12.35 12.69 23.06
C PHE A 9 11.87 11.37 23.67
N PRO A 10 12.04 11.09 24.97
CA PRO A 10 11.60 9.81 25.54
C PRO A 10 10.09 9.58 25.36
N ARG A 11 9.28 10.63 25.54
CA ARG A 11 7.82 10.56 25.38
C ARG A 11 7.43 10.37 23.92
N LEU A 12 8.03 11.14 23.01
CA LEU A 12 7.75 11.03 21.59
C LEU A 12 8.16 9.66 21.02
N THR A 13 9.28 9.12 21.47
CA THR A 13 9.69 7.76 21.10
C THR A 13 8.68 6.73 21.60
N GLN A 14 8.21 6.84 22.84
CA GLN A 14 7.18 5.97 23.38
C GLN A 14 5.87 6.07 22.58
N ASP A 15 5.41 7.27 22.27
CA ASP A 15 4.19 7.50 21.49
C ASP A 15 4.30 6.90 20.08
N LEU A 16 5.46 7.06 19.43
CA LEU A 16 5.72 6.47 18.12
C LEU A 16 5.75 4.94 18.16
N ASP A 17 6.25 4.32 19.24
CA ASP A 17 6.19 2.86 19.42
C ASP A 17 4.73 2.38 19.54
N VAL A 18 3.92 3.07 20.36
CA VAL A 18 2.49 2.75 20.51
C VAL A 18 1.76 2.87 19.17
N LEU A 19 1.98 3.95 18.43
CA LEU A 19 1.37 4.17 17.11
C LEU A 19 1.79 3.09 16.11
N THR A 20 3.07 2.71 16.11
CA THR A 20 3.59 1.67 15.22
C THR A 20 2.97 0.31 15.53
N ARG A 21 2.85 -0.06 16.81
CA ARG A 21 2.20 -1.31 17.23
C ARG A 21 0.72 -1.35 16.86
N LEU A 22 0.01 -0.22 17.02
CA LEU A 22 -1.37 -0.09 16.60
C LEU A 22 -1.49 -0.27 15.08
N ALA A 23 -0.68 0.44 14.30
CA ALA A 23 -0.67 0.34 12.83
C ALA A 23 -0.43 -1.09 12.33
N ARG A 24 0.53 -1.81 12.92
CA ARG A 24 0.76 -3.24 12.60
C ARG A 24 -0.48 -4.10 12.82
N THR A 25 -1.20 -3.84 13.91
CA THR A 25 -2.43 -4.58 14.25
C THR A 25 -3.56 -4.28 13.27
N LEU A 26 -3.72 -3.00 12.89
CA LEU A 26 -4.70 -2.55 11.89
C LEU A 26 -4.40 -3.18 10.52
N ARG A 27 -3.15 -3.12 10.07
CA ARG A 27 -2.70 -3.72 8.82
C ARG A 27 -2.98 -5.22 8.78
N ALA A 28 -2.56 -5.96 9.82
CA ALA A 28 -2.79 -7.39 9.89
C ALA A 28 -4.28 -7.75 9.83
N THR A 29 -5.14 -6.91 10.44
CA THR A 29 -6.59 -7.09 10.39
C THR A 29 -7.14 -6.84 8.99
N ARG A 30 -6.69 -5.76 8.33
CA ARG A 30 -7.08 -5.39 6.96
C ARG A 30 -6.66 -6.45 5.94
N LEU A 31 -5.44 -6.96 6.03
CA LEU A 31 -4.95 -8.04 5.16
C LEU A 31 -5.74 -9.34 5.35
N ARG A 32 -6.04 -9.73 6.60
CA ARG A 32 -6.92 -10.89 6.87
C ARG A 32 -8.34 -10.72 6.32
N ALA A 33 -8.81 -9.48 6.19
CA ALA A 33 -10.10 -9.15 5.60
C ALA A 33 -10.06 -9.05 4.07
N GLY A 34 -8.97 -9.47 3.42
CA GLY A 34 -8.86 -9.55 1.96
C GLY A 34 -8.34 -8.28 1.27
N ALA A 35 -7.78 -7.33 2.03
CA ALA A 35 -7.12 -6.20 1.40
C ALA A 35 -5.83 -6.62 0.70
N VAL A 36 -5.54 -5.95 -0.42
CA VAL A 36 -4.39 -6.23 -1.27
C VAL A 36 -3.38 -5.09 -1.17
N GLU A 37 -2.09 -5.42 -1.13
CA GLU A 37 -0.99 -4.47 -1.17
C GLU A 37 -0.14 -4.76 -2.41
N LEU A 38 -0.04 -3.79 -3.31
CA LEU A 38 0.61 -3.94 -4.62
C LEU A 38 1.84 -3.03 -4.78
N SER A 39 2.14 -2.21 -3.77
CA SER A 39 3.15 -1.16 -3.82
C SER A 39 4.43 -1.50 -3.06
N GLU A 40 4.58 -2.73 -2.56
CA GLU A 40 5.74 -3.12 -1.76
C GLU A 40 6.99 -3.13 -2.63
N THR A 41 7.80 -2.07 -2.52
CA THR A 41 9.24 -2.18 -2.77
C THR A 41 9.81 -2.92 -1.56
N ALA A 42 10.36 -4.11 -1.78
CA ALA A 42 10.90 -4.95 -0.73
C ALA A 42 11.85 -4.15 0.19
N GLU A 43 11.73 -4.35 1.49
CA GLU A 43 12.69 -3.87 2.49
C GLU A 43 13.96 -4.71 2.40
N GLU A 44 14.66 -4.69 1.28
CA GLU A 44 15.92 -5.41 1.13
C GLU A 44 16.98 -4.52 0.48
N GLU A 45 18.11 -4.39 1.18
CA GLU A 45 19.28 -3.65 0.73
C GLU A 45 20.09 -4.35 -0.36
N GLU A 46 19.70 -5.56 -0.79
CA GLU A 46 20.54 -6.41 -1.67
C GLU A 46 19.90 -6.92 -2.98
N ALA A 47 18.70 -6.47 -3.35
CA ALA A 47 18.15 -6.84 -4.67
C ALA A 47 18.63 -5.87 -5.76
N GLU A 48 19.86 -6.05 -6.24
CA GLU A 48 20.26 -5.58 -7.57
C GLU A 48 19.48 -6.37 -8.63
N GLY A 49 18.33 -5.84 -9.05
CA GLY A 49 17.56 -6.45 -10.13
C GLY A 49 16.12 -5.97 -10.12
N ALA A 50 15.70 -5.40 -11.25
CA ALA A 50 14.37 -4.84 -11.50
C ALA A 50 13.21 -5.68 -10.92
N GLY A 51 12.30 -5.06 -10.17
CA GLY A 51 11.10 -5.76 -9.71
C GLY A 51 10.17 -4.92 -8.84
N GLY A 52 9.37 -4.03 -9.44
CA GLY A 52 8.24 -3.37 -8.78
C GLY A 52 8.00 -1.96 -9.31
N GLY A 53 6.74 -1.62 -9.62
CA GLY A 53 6.30 -0.29 -10.04
C GLY A 53 6.37 0.74 -8.90
N GLY A 54 7.53 0.90 -8.29
CA GLY A 54 7.78 1.80 -7.17
C GLY A 54 8.04 3.23 -7.64
N GLU A 55 7.70 4.19 -6.78
CA GLU A 55 8.02 5.60 -7.01
C GLU A 55 9.53 5.83 -7.07
N LEU A 56 9.98 6.75 -7.92
CA LEU A 56 11.38 7.14 -8.05
C LEU A 56 11.66 8.45 -7.29
N LYS A 57 12.80 8.52 -6.61
CA LYS A 57 13.36 9.73 -6.01
C LYS A 57 14.49 10.26 -6.87
N PHE A 58 14.40 11.52 -7.25
CA PHE A 58 15.45 12.22 -8.00
C PHE A 58 16.24 13.15 -7.07
N ALA A 59 17.56 13.05 -7.11
CA ALA A 59 18.44 14.06 -6.52
C ALA A 59 18.75 15.11 -7.59
N LEU A 60 18.43 16.36 -7.32
CA LEU A 60 18.61 17.48 -8.26
C LEU A 60 19.92 18.23 -7.96
N ASP A 61 20.51 18.82 -8.98
CA ASP A 61 21.63 19.76 -8.83
C ASP A 61 21.14 21.19 -8.51
N ALA A 62 22.09 22.14 -8.43
CA ALA A 62 21.78 23.55 -8.12
C ALA A 62 20.92 24.25 -9.20
N ASN A 63 20.87 23.70 -10.41
CA ASN A 63 20.04 24.21 -11.51
C ASN A 63 18.68 23.48 -11.60
N GLY A 64 18.39 22.57 -10.65
CA GLY A 64 17.16 21.77 -10.65
C GLY A 64 17.20 20.58 -11.62
N MET A 65 18.35 20.23 -12.18
CA MET A 65 18.47 19.12 -13.13
C MET A 65 18.72 17.79 -12.40
N PRO A 66 18.12 16.67 -12.84
CA PRO A 66 18.33 15.36 -12.21
C PRO A 66 19.79 14.90 -12.34
N ARG A 67 20.44 14.67 -11.20
CA ARG A 67 21.82 14.16 -11.10
C ARG A 67 21.86 12.67 -10.77
N ALA A 68 20.86 12.18 -10.02
CA ALA A 68 20.74 10.76 -9.69
C ALA A 68 19.28 10.36 -9.51
N VAL A 69 18.99 9.08 -9.75
CA VAL A 69 17.68 8.45 -9.54
C VAL A 69 17.85 7.26 -8.59
N GLN A 70 16.94 7.12 -7.64
CA GLN A 70 16.92 6.01 -6.69
C GLN A 70 15.48 5.55 -6.49
N PRO A 71 15.22 4.23 -6.32
CA PRO A 71 13.89 3.76 -5.95
C PRO A 71 13.52 4.28 -4.54
N LYS A 72 12.26 4.67 -4.37
CA LYS A 72 11.74 5.02 -3.04
C LYS A 72 11.64 3.76 -2.19
N LYS A 73 12.53 3.66 -1.21
CA LYS A 73 12.43 2.68 -0.13
C LYS A 73 11.27 3.06 0.80
N GLU A 74 10.30 2.17 0.92
CA GLU A 74 9.32 2.25 2.00
C GLU A 74 10.01 1.95 3.34
N LYS A 75 9.51 2.55 4.42
CA LYS A 75 10.03 2.37 5.77
C LYS A 75 8.84 2.13 6.66
N GLU A 76 9.06 1.50 7.81
CA GLU A 76 8.00 1.23 8.79
C GLU A 76 7.14 2.46 9.11
N ILE A 77 7.76 3.64 9.28
CA ILE A 77 7.01 4.87 9.57
C ILE A 77 6.06 5.28 8.44
N HIS A 78 6.40 5.01 7.18
CA HIS A 78 5.50 5.29 6.05
C HIS A 78 4.25 4.40 6.15
N ARG A 79 4.42 3.12 6.48
CA ARG A 79 3.32 2.17 6.72
C ARG A 79 2.49 2.57 7.94
N THR A 80 3.13 2.96 9.03
CA THR A 80 2.44 3.47 10.22
C THR A 80 1.54 4.64 9.89
N VAL A 81 2.05 5.64 9.17
CA VAL A 81 1.24 6.79 8.75
C VAL A 81 0.12 6.36 7.81
N ALA A 82 0.38 5.48 6.84
CA ALA A 82 -0.62 5.00 5.91
C ALA A 82 -1.81 4.32 6.62
N GLU A 83 -1.55 3.43 7.57
CA GLU A 83 -2.61 2.74 8.32
C GLU A 83 -3.44 3.69 9.18
N LEU A 84 -2.79 4.67 9.82
CA LEU A 84 -3.52 5.70 10.58
C LEU A 84 -4.39 6.57 9.67
N MET A 85 -3.92 6.89 8.47
CA MET A 85 -4.72 7.63 7.48
C MET A 85 -5.88 6.79 6.94
N ILE A 86 -5.68 5.49 6.70
CA ILE A 86 -6.76 4.57 6.31
C ILE A 86 -7.83 4.50 7.40
N LEU A 87 -7.42 4.36 8.67
CA LEU A 87 -8.34 4.36 9.81
C LEU A 87 -9.12 5.68 9.91
N ALA A 88 -8.43 6.82 9.82
CA ALA A 88 -9.07 8.13 9.89
C ALA A 88 -10.08 8.32 8.74
N ASN A 89 -9.68 8.02 7.51
CA ASN A 89 -10.54 8.18 6.33
C ASN A 89 -11.75 7.26 6.38
N SER A 90 -11.59 5.99 6.79
CA SER A 90 -12.70 5.05 6.90
C SER A 90 -13.68 5.42 8.01
N ALA A 91 -13.19 5.87 9.16
CA ALA A 91 -14.03 6.35 10.26
C ALA A 91 -14.86 7.58 9.85
N VAL A 92 -14.23 8.56 9.19
CA VAL A 92 -14.93 9.74 8.68
C VAL A 92 -15.92 9.35 7.58
N ALA A 93 -15.55 8.49 6.64
CA ALA A 93 -16.44 8.00 5.59
C ALA A 93 -17.71 7.36 6.16
N ALA A 94 -17.57 6.48 7.16
CA ALA A 94 -18.71 5.87 7.84
C ALA A 94 -19.59 6.91 8.54
N PHE A 95 -18.97 7.86 9.25
CA PHE A 95 -19.68 8.93 9.94
C PHE A 95 -20.48 9.83 8.99
N VAL A 96 -19.85 10.33 7.92
CA VAL A 96 -20.53 11.24 6.98
C VAL A 96 -21.60 10.53 6.18
N HIS A 97 -21.38 9.26 5.79
CA HIS A 97 -22.38 8.48 5.08
C HIS A 97 -23.61 8.21 5.95
N ALA A 98 -23.42 7.86 7.22
CA ALA A 98 -24.52 7.66 8.15
C ALA A 98 -25.36 8.94 8.36
N ARG A 99 -24.73 10.12 8.34
CA ARG A 99 -25.41 11.40 8.58
C ARG A 99 -26.00 12.05 7.33
N TYR A 100 -25.36 11.85 6.18
CA TYR A 100 -25.66 12.50 4.89
C TYR A 100 -25.58 11.49 3.74
N PRO A 101 -26.44 10.46 3.70
CA PRO A 101 -26.30 9.34 2.77
C PRO A 101 -26.34 9.75 1.29
N LEU A 102 -27.03 10.83 0.95
CA LEU A 102 -27.20 11.33 -0.43
C LEU A 102 -26.22 12.46 -0.80
N GLN A 103 -25.44 12.97 0.16
CA GLN A 103 -24.58 14.15 -0.03
C GLN A 103 -23.12 13.89 0.36
N ALA A 104 -22.83 12.71 0.92
CA ALA A 104 -21.49 12.30 1.27
C ALA A 104 -20.66 12.05 -0.01
N LEU A 105 -19.52 12.75 -0.12
CA LEU A 105 -18.53 12.46 -1.14
C LEU A 105 -17.65 11.31 -0.67
N LEU A 106 -17.82 10.15 -1.30
CA LEU A 106 -17.08 8.92 -0.98
C LEU A 106 -16.21 8.51 -2.16
N ARG A 107 -15.12 7.79 -1.85
CA ARG A 107 -14.27 7.15 -2.86
C ARG A 107 -14.55 5.65 -2.88
N THR A 108 -14.94 5.14 -4.04
CA THR A 108 -15.16 3.71 -4.29
C THR A 108 -14.18 3.21 -5.34
N HIS A 109 -13.56 2.06 -5.09
CA HIS A 109 -12.77 1.36 -6.09
C HIS A 109 -13.69 0.36 -6.80
N LEU A 110 -14.14 0.67 -8.01
CA LEU A 110 -14.95 -0.26 -8.80
C LEU A 110 -14.09 -1.47 -9.21
N PRO A 111 -14.68 -2.67 -9.29
CA PRO A 111 -13.99 -3.79 -9.91
C PRO A 111 -13.60 -3.43 -11.37
N PRO A 112 -12.50 -4.01 -11.89
CA PRO A 112 -12.11 -3.77 -13.27
C PRO A 112 -13.27 -4.16 -14.22
N PRO A 113 -13.55 -3.34 -15.25
CA PRO A 113 -14.72 -3.53 -16.11
C PRO A 113 -14.66 -4.77 -17.01
N SER A 114 -13.50 -5.42 -17.16
CA SER A 114 -13.40 -6.75 -17.79
C SER A 114 -12.46 -7.69 -17.01
N PRO A 115 -12.76 -9.00 -17.00
CA PRO A 115 -11.91 -10.02 -16.39
C PRO A 115 -10.60 -10.28 -17.18
N ASP A 116 -10.47 -9.72 -18.39
CA ASP A 116 -9.38 -10.04 -19.32
C ASP A 116 -7.99 -9.68 -18.77
N GLY A 117 -7.88 -8.64 -17.94
CA GLY A 117 -6.61 -8.23 -17.34
C GLY A 117 -5.98 -9.29 -16.42
N PHE A 118 -6.77 -10.20 -15.86
CA PHE A 118 -6.26 -11.33 -15.07
C PHE A 118 -5.88 -12.55 -15.93
N GLY A 119 -6.35 -12.62 -17.17
CA GLY A 119 -6.00 -13.70 -18.11
C GLY A 119 -4.53 -13.67 -18.50
N ASP A 120 -4.05 -12.49 -18.91
CA ASP A 120 -2.64 -12.28 -19.26
C ASP A 120 -1.72 -12.49 -18.04
N LEU A 121 -2.16 -12.07 -16.85
CA LEU A 121 -1.44 -12.34 -15.62
C LEU A 121 -1.36 -13.85 -15.32
N GLY A 122 -2.45 -14.58 -15.53
CA GLY A 122 -2.50 -16.03 -15.34
C GLY A 122 -1.58 -16.78 -16.30
N THR A 123 -1.52 -16.37 -17.58
CA THR A 123 -0.60 -16.98 -18.55
C THR A 123 0.86 -16.71 -18.20
N ALA A 124 1.20 -15.47 -17.81
CA ALA A 124 2.54 -15.12 -17.35
C ALA A 124 2.93 -15.90 -16.07
N TYR A 125 2.00 -16.04 -15.12
CA TYR A 125 2.20 -16.80 -13.88
C TYR A 125 2.48 -18.28 -14.13
N ALA A 126 1.74 -18.90 -15.06
CA ALA A 126 1.98 -20.28 -15.48
C ALA A 126 3.32 -20.44 -16.22
N ALA A 127 3.64 -19.52 -17.13
CA ALA A 127 4.91 -19.53 -17.88
C ALA A 127 6.13 -19.35 -16.95
N ALA A 128 5.98 -18.60 -15.85
CA ALA A 128 7.01 -18.47 -14.82
C ALA A 128 7.18 -19.72 -13.95
N GLY A 129 6.41 -20.79 -14.18
CA GLY A 129 6.47 -22.03 -13.40
C GLY A 129 5.93 -21.91 -11.97
N LEU A 130 5.22 -20.81 -11.66
CA LEU A 130 4.64 -20.56 -10.35
C LEU A 130 3.23 -21.19 -10.19
N GLY A 131 2.69 -21.78 -11.26
CA GLY A 131 1.36 -22.38 -11.32
C GLY A 131 1.38 -23.90 -11.11
N GLY A 132 0.83 -24.36 -9.98
CA GLY A 132 0.50 -25.76 -9.70
C GLY A 132 -0.97 -26.12 -9.97
N GLY A 133 -1.65 -25.44 -10.90
CA GLY A 133 -3.05 -25.67 -11.23
C GLY A 133 -3.41 -25.16 -12.62
N ASP A 134 -4.43 -25.77 -13.23
CA ASP A 134 -4.93 -25.43 -14.58
C ASP A 134 -5.31 -23.94 -14.65
N PRO A 135 -4.73 -23.16 -15.58
CA PRO A 135 -5.06 -21.73 -15.78
C PRO A 135 -6.56 -21.45 -15.93
N THR A 136 -7.31 -22.42 -16.46
CA THR A 136 -8.77 -22.35 -16.67
C THR A 136 -9.52 -22.43 -15.34
N GLU A 137 -9.02 -23.22 -14.38
CA GLU A 137 -9.61 -23.37 -13.04
C GLU A 137 -9.35 -22.13 -12.17
N MET A 138 -8.19 -21.48 -12.35
CA MET A 138 -7.84 -20.24 -11.67
C MET A 138 -8.70 -19.05 -12.17
N ALA A 139 -8.94 -18.96 -13.48
CA ALA A 139 -9.85 -17.98 -14.06
C ALA A 139 -11.31 -18.18 -13.60
N ALA A 140 -11.76 -19.43 -13.47
CA ALA A 140 -13.11 -19.75 -12.96
C ALA A 140 -13.29 -19.35 -11.47
N ARG A 141 -12.26 -19.49 -10.63
CA ARG A 141 -12.30 -19.07 -9.22
C ARG A 141 -12.27 -17.56 -9.03
N LEU A 142 -11.59 -16.84 -9.92
CA LEU A 142 -11.56 -15.37 -9.91
C LEU A 142 -12.85 -14.76 -10.51
N GLY A 143 -13.45 -15.40 -11.50
CA GLY A 143 -14.70 -14.96 -12.14
C GLY A 143 -15.98 -15.26 -11.37
N THR A 144 -15.92 -16.04 -10.28
CA THR A 144 -17.09 -16.41 -9.44
C THR A 144 -17.26 -15.55 -8.18
N LEU A 145 -16.39 -14.56 -7.95
CA LEU A 145 -16.47 -13.59 -6.85
C LEU A 145 -17.28 -12.32 -7.21
N GLY A 146 -18.24 -12.44 -8.13
CA GLY A 146 -19.18 -11.37 -8.52
C GLY A 146 -20.42 -11.32 -7.64
#